data_AF-A0A074Y9W3-F1
#
_entry.id   AF-A0A074Y9W3-F1
#
_cell.length_a   1.000
_cell.length_b   1.000
_cell.length_c   1.000
_cell.angle_alpha   90.00
_cell.angle_beta   90.00
_cell.angle_gamma   90.00
#
_symmetry.space_group_name_H-M   'P 1'
#
loop_
_entity.id
_entity.type
_entity.pdbx_description
1 polymer ?
#
loop_
_entity_poly.entity_id
_entity_poly.type
_entity_poly.pdbx_seq_one_letter_code
_entity_poly.pdbx_strand_id
1 'polypeptide(L)'
;MFFAHERGMTLSFYLFGQQPGSILGLITGGIISDQLGWRWTQYCVAMIDAGVLVLLFFTFEETLFPRFIFEKIQGVLPVTEGRSSPAELSGGNSDLDEKDVNRVVTVQSNSHDIQQRDLPRRTYAQELKLWVYFPENKTTYMQYFRRPFALFLSPNVVISGCIFALGCTAVIVSFYTISEILTEPPYDWSTSSTGLVFLAALIGNFVGWLTGVLSDQIVIRLSRRNGGVKEPEMRLWTLCFSFVYAAVGYMMYGWGAQTGAHWMTIAFGVGCMIAHQVSACSIAITYALECFPGIGGELVVVLAICSSCINFAISYSVQPFTEAAGYGYTFLFFGPCVLYSMLYALCSMLYALCSMLYALCSMLYALCSML
;
A
#
# COMPACT_ATOMS: atom_id res chain seq x y z
N MET A 1 14.73 -5.61 9.37
CA MET A 1 14.71 -4.96 8.05
C MET A 1 14.66 -6.03 6.98
N PHE A 2 13.74 -5.92 6.03
CA PHE A 2 13.51 -6.94 4.99
C PHE A 2 14.12 -6.52 3.65
N PHE A 3 14.71 -7.48 2.94
CA PHE A 3 15.24 -7.28 1.60
C PHE A 3 14.12 -6.96 0.61
N ALA A 4 14.44 -6.26 -0.49
CA ALA A 4 13.43 -5.78 -1.44
C ALA A 4 12.51 -6.89 -2.00
N HIS A 5 13.01 -8.12 -2.10
CA HIS A 5 12.23 -9.28 -2.55
C HIS A 5 11.31 -9.88 -1.47
N GLU A 6 11.61 -9.67 -0.19
CA GLU A 6 10.82 -10.15 0.96
C GLU A 6 9.81 -9.10 1.47
N ARG A 7 9.97 -7.83 1.04
CA ARG A 7 9.11 -6.71 1.46
C ARG A 7 7.65 -6.93 1.07
N GLY A 8 7.37 -7.45 -0.12
CA GLY A 8 6.00 -7.72 -0.59
C GLY A 8 5.28 -8.75 0.27
N MET A 9 5.95 -9.88 0.54
CA MET A 9 5.44 -10.95 1.41
C MET A 9 5.21 -10.47 2.84
N THR A 10 6.15 -9.71 3.40
CA THR A 10 6.03 -9.21 4.78
C THR A 10 4.92 -8.18 4.92
N LEU A 11 4.80 -7.26 3.95
CA LEU A 11 3.70 -6.31 3.91
C LEU A 11 2.35 -7.01 3.75
N SER A 12 2.28 -8.08 2.95
CA SER A 12 1.07 -8.88 2.78
C SER A 12 0.66 -9.59 4.08
N PHE A 13 1.62 -10.10 4.86
CA PHE A 13 1.34 -10.68 6.18
C PHE A 13 0.86 -9.61 7.18
N TYR A 14 1.46 -8.42 7.17
CA TYR A 14 1.01 -7.29 7.97
C TYR A 14 -0.43 -6.88 7.63
N LEU A 15 -0.74 -6.69 6.35
CA LEU A 15 -2.08 -6.32 5.89
C LEU A 15 -3.10 -7.43 6.18
N PHE A 16 -2.69 -8.69 6.07
CA PHE A 16 -3.51 -9.82 6.50
C PHE A 16 -3.77 -9.83 7.99
N GLY A 17 -2.82 -9.48 8.85
CA GLY A 17 -3.03 -9.43 10.29
C GLY A 17 -4.00 -8.31 10.72
N GLN A 18 -4.01 -7.20 9.98
CA GLN A 18 -4.84 -6.03 10.28
C GLN A 18 -6.35 -6.32 10.12
N GLN A 19 -6.75 -7.09 9.12
CA GLN A 19 -8.17 -7.27 8.76
C GLN A 19 -8.96 -8.21 9.69
N PRO A 20 -8.45 -9.37 10.12
CA PRO A 20 -9.08 -10.23 11.12
C PRO A 20 -9.34 -9.49 12.42
N GLY A 21 -8.47 -8.56 12.83
CA GLY A 21 -8.69 -7.74 14.03
C GLY A 21 -10.00 -6.96 13.94
N SER A 22 -10.22 -6.26 12.84
CA SER A 22 -11.47 -5.52 12.57
C SER A 22 -12.69 -6.44 12.53
N ILE A 23 -12.57 -7.59 11.86
CA ILE A 23 -13.67 -8.56 11.70
C ILE A 23 -14.04 -9.23 13.03
N LEU A 24 -13.05 -9.63 13.83
CA LEU A 24 -13.26 -10.22 15.16
C LEU A 24 -13.88 -9.19 16.12
N GLY A 25 -13.50 -7.92 16.00
CA GLY A 25 -14.12 -6.81 16.74
C GLY A 25 -15.62 -6.70 16.46
N LEU A 26 -16.04 -6.87 15.19
CA LEU A 26 -17.46 -6.83 14.82
C LEU A 26 -18.24 -8.04 15.34
N ILE A 27 -17.67 -9.25 15.23
CA ILE A 27 -18.31 -10.48 15.73
C ILE A 27 -18.49 -10.42 17.25
N THR A 28 -17.43 -10.07 17.98
CA THR A 28 -17.48 -9.96 19.45
C THR A 28 -18.36 -8.79 19.90
N GLY A 29 -18.31 -7.66 19.19
CA GLY A 29 -19.16 -6.49 19.46
C GLY A 29 -20.65 -6.79 19.35
N GLY A 30 -21.07 -7.60 18.36
CA GLY A 30 -22.47 -8.03 18.22
C GLY A 30 -22.96 -8.87 19.39
N ILE A 31 -22.13 -9.82 19.87
CA ILE A 31 -22.46 -10.69 21.01
C ILE A 31 -22.55 -9.90 22.32
N ILE A 32 -21.59 -8.98 22.55
CA ILE A 32 -21.56 -8.15 23.75
C ILE A 32 -22.76 -7.20 23.77
N SER A 33 -23.13 -6.62 22.62
CA SER A 33 -24.26 -5.71 22.51
C SER A 33 -25.59 -6.39 22.86
N ASP A 34 -25.80 -7.64 22.44
CA ASP A 34 -27.02 -8.40 22.73
C ASP A 34 -27.14 -8.81 24.21
N GLN A 35 -26.05 -9.22 24.86
CA GLN A 35 -26.11 -9.76 26.22
C GLN A 35 -25.96 -8.69 27.32
N LEU A 36 -25.06 -7.73 27.11
CA LEU A 36 -24.65 -6.75 28.13
C LEU A 36 -25.12 -5.33 27.76
N GLY A 37 -25.61 -5.12 26.53
CA GLY A 37 -26.04 -3.83 26.01
C GLY A 37 -24.91 -3.04 25.33
N TRP A 38 -25.29 -2.13 24.43
CA TRP A 38 -24.37 -1.39 23.55
C TRP A 38 -23.30 -0.55 24.28
N ARG A 39 -23.56 -0.11 25.52
CA ARG A 39 -22.60 0.67 26.32
C ARG A 39 -21.40 -0.18 26.76
N TRP A 40 -21.63 -1.45 27.08
CA TRP A 40 -20.57 -2.36 27.50
C TRP A 40 -19.58 -2.65 26.39
N THR A 41 -20.01 -2.62 25.13
CA THR A 41 -19.11 -2.69 23.97
C THR A 41 -18.04 -1.60 24.02
N GLN A 42 -18.40 -0.37 24.40
CA GLN A 42 -17.44 0.74 24.51
C GLN A 42 -16.44 0.54 25.66
N TYR A 43 -16.89 0.07 26.83
CA TYR A 43 -16.02 -0.22 27.96
C TYR A 43 -15.04 -1.36 27.67
N CYS A 44 -15.50 -2.43 26.99
CA CYS A 44 -14.65 -3.54 26.59
C CYS A 44 -13.54 -3.09 25.63
N VAL A 45 -13.89 -2.29 24.60
CA VAL A 45 -12.89 -1.72 23.68
C VAL A 45 -11.88 -0.86 24.42
N ALA A 46 -12.33 0.02 25.33
CA ALA A 46 -11.44 0.87 26.12
C ALA A 46 -10.46 0.06 27.01
N MET A 47 -10.90 -1.04 27.62
CA MET A 47 -10.04 -1.91 28.41
C MET A 47 -8.98 -2.63 27.56
N ILE A 48 -9.38 -3.11 26.37
CA ILE A 48 -8.46 -3.77 25.44
C ILE A 48 -7.43 -2.76 24.93
N ASP A 49 -7.86 -1.58 24.50
CA ASP A 49 -6.98 -0.51 24.02
C ASP A 49 -5.99 -0.05 25.11
N ALA A 50 -6.44 0.06 26.36
CA ALA A 50 -5.55 0.35 27.49
C ALA A 50 -4.49 -0.74 27.69
N GLY A 51 -4.87 -2.01 27.58
CA GLY A 51 -3.93 -3.14 27.65
C GLY A 51 -2.91 -3.13 26.50
N VAL A 52 -3.37 -2.86 25.27
CA VAL A 52 -2.50 -2.72 24.10
C VAL A 52 -1.56 -1.53 24.27
N LEU A 53 -2.02 -0.41 24.82
CA LEU A 53 -1.18 0.76 25.09
C LEU A 53 -0.07 0.46 26.10
N VAL A 54 -0.38 -0.27 27.17
CA VAL A 54 0.62 -0.74 28.14
C VAL A 54 1.62 -1.69 27.46
N LEU A 55 1.15 -2.62 26.64
CA LEU A 55 2.01 -3.54 25.91
C LEU A 55 2.93 -2.79 24.95
N LEU A 56 2.41 -1.85 24.15
CA LEU A 56 3.18 -0.99 23.26
C LEU A 56 4.24 -0.21 24.02
N PHE A 57 3.93 0.30 25.22
CA PHE A 57 4.93 1.00 26.04
C PHE A 57 6.15 0.13 26.38
N PHE A 58 5.97 -1.19 26.56
CA PHE A 58 7.05 -2.12 26.88
C PHE A 58 7.69 -2.82 25.66
N THR A 59 6.97 -2.95 24.54
CA THR A 59 7.44 -3.74 23.38
C THR A 59 7.78 -2.91 22.15
N PHE A 60 7.38 -1.63 22.09
CA PHE A 60 7.57 -0.84 20.88
C PHE A 60 8.99 -0.26 20.84
N GLU A 61 9.85 -0.95 20.11
CA GLU A 61 11.22 -0.54 19.84
C GLU A 61 11.26 0.64 18.86
N GLU A 62 12.22 1.55 19.05
CA GLU A 62 12.46 2.64 18.13
C GLU A 62 13.02 2.12 16.79
N THR A 63 12.27 2.33 15.70
CA THR A 63 12.58 1.78 14.37
C THR A 63 13.30 2.75 13.43
N LEU A 64 13.74 3.93 13.91
CA LEU A 64 14.31 4.95 13.05
C LEU A 64 15.73 4.55 12.62
N PHE A 65 15.80 4.04 11.39
CA PHE A 65 17.07 3.66 10.80
C PHE A 65 17.69 4.82 10.00
N PRO A 66 18.91 5.28 10.35
CA PRO A 66 19.57 6.38 9.65
C PRO A 66 20.10 5.92 8.28
N ARG A 67 19.24 6.00 7.25
CA ARG A 67 19.58 5.59 5.87
C ARG A 67 20.68 6.44 5.23
N PHE A 68 20.84 7.69 5.64
CA PHE A 68 21.86 8.61 5.14
C PHE A 68 23.30 8.14 5.40
N ILE A 69 23.52 7.24 6.36
CA ILE A 69 24.84 6.66 6.65
C ILE A 69 25.28 5.74 5.50
N PHE A 70 24.34 5.05 4.85
CA PHE A 70 24.64 4.11 3.76
C PHE A 70 24.79 4.81 2.39
N GLU A 71 24.11 5.92 2.19
CA GLU A 71 24.25 6.75 0.98
C GLU A 71 25.65 7.37 0.90
N LYS A 72 26.24 7.71 2.06
CA LYS A 72 27.64 8.17 2.18
C LYS A 72 28.66 7.06 1.87
N ILE A 73 28.30 5.79 2.10
CA ILE A 73 29.16 4.61 1.87
C ILE A 73 29.10 4.18 0.40
N GLN A 74 28.00 4.44 -0.31
CA GLN A 74 27.83 4.09 -1.74
C GLN A 74 28.44 5.08 -2.73
N GLY A 75 29.08 6.16 -2.28
CA GLY A 75 30.03 6.91 -3.11
C GLY A 75 29.47 7.45 -4.44
N VAL A 76 28.29 8.07 -4.43
CA VAL A 76 28.01 9.10 -5.44
C VAL A 76 28.46 10.42 -4.83
N LEU A 77 29.75 10.73 -5.02
CA LEU A 77 30.25 12.08 -4.78
C LEU A 77 29.48 13.01 -5.72
N PRO A 78 28.78 14.06 -5.22
CA PRO A 78 28.32 15.11 -6.10
C PRO A 78 29.56 15.80 -6.67
N VAL A 79 29.76 15.68 -7.98
CA VAL A 79 30.69 16.52 -8.73
C VAL A 79 30.26 17.96 -8.48
N THR A 80 30.91 18.59 -7.50
CA THR A 80 30.73 20.01 -7.24
C THR A 80 31.66 20.73 -8.20
N GLU A 81 31.12 21.11 -9.36
CA GLU A 81 31.71 22.19 -10.15
C GLU A 81 31.80 23.43 -9.26
N GLY A 82 33.03 23.85 -8.98
CA GLY A 82 33.28 24.94 -8.04
C GLY A 82 34.67 25.52 -8.22
N ARG A 83 34.81 26.34 -9.26
CA ARG A 83 35.72 27.51 -9.41
C ARG A 83 37.11 27.46 -8.76
N SER A 84 38.09 27.53 -9.65
CA SER A 84 39.47 27.93 -9.45
C SER A 84 39.68 29.19 -8.59
N SER A 85 40.65 29.14 -7.69
CA SER A 85 41.69 30.17 -7.60
C SER A 85 42.98 29.59 -6.98
N PRO A 86 44.18 29.98 -7.45
CA PRO A 86 45.44 29.28 -7.20
C PRO A 86 46.28 29.96 -6.11
N ALA A 87 47.01 29.16 -5.32
CA ALA A 87 48.13 29.65 -4.51
C ALA A 87 49.22 28.58 -4.38
N GLU A 88 50.25 28.77 -5.22
CA GLU A 88 51.69 28.55 -5.02
C GLU A 88 52.20 27.39 -4.15
N LEU A 89 53.01 26.52 -4.77
CA LEU A 89 54.40 26.25 -4.34
C LEU A 89 55.17 25.49 -5.44
N SER A 90 55.97 26.26 -6.19
CA SER A 90 57.35 26.02 -6.64
C SER A 90 57.86 24.61 -7.01
N GLY A 91 58.27 24.47 -8.28
CA GLY A 91 59.66 24.10 -8.60
C GLY A 91 59.91 22.78 -9.35
N GLY A 92 60.20 22.85 -10.66
CA GLY A 92 61.00 21.84 -11.37
C GLY A 92 60.56 21.51 -12.80
N ASN A 93 61.19 22.13 -13.80
CA ASN A 93 61.07 21.80 -15.23
C ASN A 93 61.62 20.41 -15.57
N SER A 94 60.88 19.64 -16.37
CA SER A 94 61.43 18.88 -17.50
C SER A 94 60.31 18.40 -18.42
N ASP A 95 60.52 18.63 -19.71
CA ASP A 95 59.61 18.40 -20.83
C ASP A 95 59.16 16.94 -21.01
N LEU A 96 57.87 16.82 -21.35
CA LEU A 96 57.21 15.88 -22.28
C LEU A 96 57.78 14.45 -22.42
N ASP A 97 56.96 13.46 -22.02
CA ASP A 97 56.75 12.25 -22.84
C ASP A 97 55.35 11.64 -22.62
N GLU A 98 54.67 11.46 -23.74
CA GLU A 98 53.29 11.00 -23.90
C GLU A 98 53.25 9.46 -23.94
N LYS A 99 53.35 8.76 -22.80
CA LYS A 99 53.03 7.31 -22.77
C LYS A 99 52.78 6.58 -21.43
N ASP A 100 52.57 7.26 -20.30
CA ASP A 100 52.38 6.57 -19.00
C ASP A 100 51.04 6.84 -18.28
N VAL A 101 49.97 7.16 -19.03
CA VAL A 101 48.61 7.33 -18.48
C VAL A 101 47.89 5.98 -18.25
N ASN A 102 48.50 4.85 -18.65
CA ASN A 102 47.97 3.50 -18.41
C ASN A 102 48.43 2.85 -17.09
N ARG A 103 48.57 3.67 -16.04
CA ARG A 103 48.55 3.21 -14.65
C ARG A 103 47.42 3.91 -13.91
N VAL A 104 46.20 3.79 -14.46
CA VAL A 104 44.99 3.83 -13.64
C VAL A 104 45.21 2.77 -12.59
N VAL A 105 45.48 3.23 -11.37
CA VAL A 105 45.58 2.42 -10.17
C VAL A 105 44.35 1.52 -10.19
N THR A 106 44.59 0.26 -10.55
CA THR A 106 43.66 -0.82 -10.34
C THR A 106 43.58 -0.96 -8.83
N VAL A 107 42.79 -0.09 -8.19
CA VAL A 107 42.20 -0.42 -6.91
C VAL A 107 41.21 -1.52 -7.25
N GLN A 108 41.73 -2.75 -7.32
CA GLN A 108 40.97 -3.92 -6.94
C GLN A 108 40.45 -3.61 -5.54
N SER A 109 39.25 -3.03 -5.48
CA SER A 109 38.44 -3.08 -4.29
C SER A 109 38.12 -4.55 -4.09
N ASN A 110 38.93 -5.19 -3.24
CA ASN A 110 38.65 -6.50 -2.70
C ASN A 110 37.19 -6.51 -2.24
N SER A 111 36.34 -7.16 -3.02
CA SER A 111 34.90 -7.34 -2.78
C SER A 111 34.60 -8.30 -1.61
N HIS A 112 35.60 -8.59 -0.78
CA HIS A 112 35.50 -9.43 0.41
C HIS A 112 35.77 -8.69 1.73
N ASP A 113 36.05 -7.37 1.71
CA ASP A 113 36.40 -6.60 2.92
C ASP A 113 35.40 -5.47 3.26
N ILE A 114 34.20 -5.50 2.67
CA ILE A 114 33.04 -4.85 3.30
C ILE A 114 32.62 -5.77 4.45
N GLN A 115 33.43 -5.80 5.51
CA GLN A 115 32.92 -6.15 6.82
C GLN A 115 31.67 -5.28 7.01
N GLN A 116 30.52 -5.94 7.07
CA GLN A 116 29.38 -5.46 7.83
C GLN A 116 29.96 -4.92 9.14
N ARG A 117 30.16 -3.60 9.22
CA ARG A 117 30.18 -2.93 10.51
C ARG A 117 28.75 -3.05 10.99
N ASP A 118 28.48 -4.20 11.62
CA ASP A 118 27.29 -4.43 12.39
C ASP A 118 27.15 -3.21 13.30
N LEU A 119 26.10 -2.41 13.06
CA LEU A 119 25.75 -1.40 14.04
C LEU A 119 25.66 -2.14 15.39
N PRO A 120 26.31 -1.64 16.46
CA PRO A 120 26.27 -2.33 17.74
C PRO A 120 24.80 -2.56 18.10
N ARG A 121 24.44 -3.81 18.41
CA ARG A 121 23.08 -4.15 18.85
C ARG A 121 22.71 -3.21 19.99
N ARG A 122 21.67 -2.42 19.79
CA ARG A 122 21.22 -1.48 20.81
C ARG A 122 20.77 -2.29 22.03
N THR A 123 21.04 -1.79 23.22
CA THR A 123 20.53 -2.42 24.44
C THR A 123 19.03 -2.14 24.54
N TYR A 124 18.25 -3.04 25.14
CA TYR A 124 16.78 -2.88 25.32
C TYR A 124 16.37 -1.49 25.86
N ALA A 125 17.11 -0.92 26.81
CA ALA A 125 16.87 0.43 27.33
C ALA A 125 17.24 1.57 26.36
N GLN A 126 18.12 1.32 25.40
CA GLN A 126 18.46 2.26 24.31
C GLN A 126 17.47 2.15 23.14
N GLU A 127 16.80 1.00 22.98
CA GLU A 127 15.73 0.77 22.00
C GLU A 127 14.39 1.38 22.44
N LEU A 128 14.14 1.47 23.75
CA LEU A 128 12.96 2.13 24.36
C LEU A 128 13.04 3.67 24.41
N LYS A 129 14.10 4.30 23.87
CA LYS A 129 14.18 5.76 23.85
C LYS A 129 13.11 6.33 22.91
N LEU A 130 12.14 7.04 23.49
CA LEU A 130 11.01 7.65 22.77
C LEU A 130 11.45 8.57 21.61
N TRP A 131 12.57 9.25 21.76
CA TRP A 131 13.10 10.21 20.77
C TRP A 131 14.60 9.99 20.56
N VAL A 132 14.98 9.62 19.34
CA VAL A 132 16.36 9.55 18.89
C VAL A 132 16.59 10.66 17.87
N TYR A 133 17.41 11.65 18.24
CA TYR A 133 17.78 12.74 17.35
C TYR A 133 19.11 12.44 16.67
N PHE A 134 19.12 12.44 15.33
CA PHE A 134 20.33 12.35 14.54
C PHE A 134 20.73 13.75 14.06
N PRO A 135 21.80 14.37 14.62
CA PRO A 135 22.21 15.74 14.29
C PRO A 135 22.72 15.90 12.84
N GLU A 136 22.96 14.79 12.13
CA GLU A 136 23.38 14.78 10.73
C GLU A 136 22.22 14.91 9.74
N ASN A 137 20.96 14.79 10.22
CA ASN A 137 19.79 14.87 9.37
C ASN A 137 19.40 16.32 9.10
N LYS A 138 19.89 16.89 7.99
CA LYS A 138 19.63 18.28 7.57
C LYS A 138 18.26 18.49 6.89
N THR A 139 17.40 17.49 6.87
CA THR A 139 16.06 17.59 6.26
C THR A 139 15.13 18.45 7.11
N THR A 140 14.68 19.58 6.58
CA THR A 140 13.73 20.47 7.27
C THR A 140 12.34 19.82 7.36
N TYR A 141 11.64 19.95 8.50
CA TYR A 141 10.25 19.47 8.66
C TYR A 141 9.30 19.98 7.56
N MET A 142 9.52 21.20 7.07
CA MET A 142 8.76 21.79 5.97
C MET A 142 8.92 21.04 4.65
N GLN A 143 10.06 20.38 4.43
CA GLN A 143 10.29 19.57 3.24
C GLN A 143 9.46 18.28 3.30
N TYR A 144 9.37 17.64 4.46
CA TYR A 144 8.48 16.49 4.67
C TYR A 144 7.01 16.85 4.50
N PHE A 145 6.59 18.01 5.01
CA PHE A 145 5.21 18.47 4.87
C PHE A 145 4.81 18.73 3.40
N ARG A 146 5.72 19.26 2.56
CA ARG A 146 5.44 19.56 1.14
C ARG A 146 5.49 18.35 0.21
N ARG A 147 6.19 17.27 0.60
CA ARG A 147 6.39 16.07 -0.25
C ARG A 147 5.09 15.37 -0.65
N PRO A 148 4.12 15.10 0.25
CA PRO A 148 2.83 14.53 -0.13
C PRO A 148 2.10 15.35 -1.20
N PHE A 149 2.10 16.69 -1.08
CA PHE A 149 1.46 17.57 -2.06
C PHE A 149 2.13 17.55 -3.44
N ALA A 150 3.46 17.37 -3.49
CA ALA A 150 4.16 17.16 -4.75
C ALA A 150 3.85 15.78 -5.37
N LEU A 151 3.72 14.74 -4.54
CA LEU A 151 3.33 13.40 -4.99
C LEU A 151 1.90 13.35 -5.53
N PHE A 152 0.99 14.19 -5.00
CA PHE A 152 -0.36 14.36 -5.56
C PHE A 152 -0.38 14.86 -7.01
N LEU A 153 0.68 15.54 -7.45
CA LEU A 153 0.78 15.99 -8.84
C LEU A 153 1.14 14.84 -9.80
N SER A 154 1.61 13.71 -9.27
CA SER A 154 1.98 12.53 -10.07
C SER A 154 0.74 11.67 -10.35
N PRO A 155 0.33 11.49 -11.62
CA PRO A 155 -0.90 10.77 -11.96
C PRO A 155 -0.91 9.32 -11.48
N ASN A 156 0.25 8.63 -11.50
CA ASN A 156 0.37 7.25 -11.05
C ASN A 156 0.01 7.07 -9.57
N VAL A 157 0.36 8.05 -8.73
CA VAL A 157 0.04 8.01 -7.30
C VAL A 157 -1.45 8.24 -7.07
N VAL A 158 -2.05 9.17 -7.81
CA VAL A 158 -3.48 9.46 -7.71
C VAL A 158 -4.31 8.26 -8.16
N ILE A 159 -3.92 7.59 -9.24
CA ILE A 159 -4.59 6.36 -9.71
C ILE A 159 -4.54 5.28 -8.63
N SER A 160 -3.37 5.03 -8.05
CA SER A 160 -3.23 4.09 -6.94
C SER A 160 -4.08 4.49 -5.72
N GLY A 161 -4.11 5.77 -5.39
CA GLY A 161 -4.94 6.33 -4.33
C GLY A 161 -6.43 6.12 -4.56
N CYS A 162 -6.91 6.28 -5.80
CA CYS A 162 -8.30 6.04 -6.18
C CYS A 162 -8.66 4.55 -6.06
N ILE A 163 -7.78 3.63 -6.49
CA ILE A 163 -8.00 2.18 -6.36
C ILE A 163 -8.07 1.80 -4.87
N PHE A 164 -7.13 2.30 -4.06
CA PHE A 164 -7.10 2.05 -2.63
C PHE A 164 -8.39 2.58 -1.96
N ALA A 165 -8.79 3.80 -2.29
CA ALA A 165 -10.01 4.42 -1.78
C ALA A 165 -11.27 3.62 -2.15
N LEU A 166 -11.43 3.27 -3.43
CA LEU A 166 -12.60 2.54 -3.92
C LEU A 166 -12.60 1.07 -3.53
N GLY A 167 -11.44 0.49 -3.22
CA GLY A 167 -11.36 -0.75 -2.47
C GLY A 167 -12.07 -0.60 -1.12
N CYS A 168 -11.65 0.40 -0.32
CA CYS A 168 -12.15 0.61 1.03
C CYS A 168 -13.66 0.84 1.10
N THR A 169 -14.26 1.39 0.03
CA THR A 169 -15.70 1.49 -0.16
C THR A 169 -16.43 0.18 0.13
N ALA A 170 -15.89 -0.98 -0.28
CA ALA A 170 -16.55 -2.27 -0.10
C ALA A 170 -16.79 -2.59 1.38
N VAL A 171 -15.81 -2.29 2.23
CA VAL A 171 -15.92 -2.47 3.69
C VAL A 171 -16.94 -1.50 4.27
N ILE A 172 -16.82 -0.22 3.91
CA ILE A 172 -17.63 0.86 4.49
C ILE A 172 -19.10 0.64 4.19
N VAL A 173 -19.45 0.47 2.91
CA VAL A 173 -20.85 0.31 2.50
C VAL A 173 -21.44 -0.96 3.13
N SER A 174 -20.66 -2.06 3.20
CA SER A 174 -21.11 -3.29 3.87
C SER A 174 -21.38 -3.05 5.35
N PHE A 175 -20.44 -2.44 6.08
CA PHE A 175 -20.57 -2.25 7.53
C PHE A 175 -21.73 -1.34 7.94
N TYR A 176 -22.05 -0.33 7.13
CA TYR A 176 -23.20 0.55 7.38
C TYR A 176 -24.54 -0.14 7.09
N THR A 177 -24.61 -1.00 6.07
CA THR A 177 -25.90 -1.54 5.59
C THR A 177 -26.24 -2.92 6.15
N ILE A 178 -25.25 -3.73 6.56
CA ILE A 178 -25.50 -5.14 6.91
C ILE A 178 -26.46 -5.29 8.09
N SER A 179 -26.33 -4.40 9.09
CA SER A 179 -27.12 -4.47 10.31
C SER A 179 -28.57 -4.11 10.04
N GLU A 180 -28.80 -3.16 9.14
CA GLU A 180 -30.13 -2.75 8.70
C GLU A 180 -30.78 -3.89 7.89
N ILE A 181 -30.10 -4.39 6.85
CA ILE A 181 -30.61 -5.45 5.96
C ILE A 181 -31.00 -6.72 6.73
N LEU A 182 -30.20 -7.14 7.72
CA LEU A 182 -30.42 -8.40 8.43
C LEU A 182 -31.39 -8.28 9.61
N THR A 183 -31.56 -7.07 10.16
CA THR A 183 -32.51 -6.83 11.26
C THR A 183 -33.92 -6.52 10.72
N GLU A 184 -34.02 -5.99 9.51
CA GLU A 184 -35.31 -5.74 8.85
C GLU A 184 -35.94 -7.03 8.26
N PRO A 185 -37.28 -7.04 8.06
CA PRO A 185 -37.95 -8.12 7.33
C PRO A 185 -37.37 -8.23 5.92
N PRO A 186 -37.03 -9.44 5.43
CA PRO A 186 -37.56 -10.76 5.80
C PRO A 186 -36.68 -11.62 6.73
N TYR A 187 -35.55 -11.11 7.23
CA TYR A 187 -34.61 -11.93 8.01
C TYR A 187 -34.87 -11.86 9.52
N ASP A 188 -35.20 -10.67 10.06
CA ASP A 188 -35.51 -10.45 11.48
C ASP A 188 -34.46 -11.05 12.45
N TRP A 189 -33.17 -10.88 12.13
CA TRP A 189 -32.07 -11.42 12.95
C TRP A 189 -31.76 -10.59 14.18
N SER A 190 -31.32 -11.26 15.25
CA SER A 190 -30.72 -10.61 16.42
C SER A 190 -29.33 -10.04 16.10
N THR A 191 -28.86 -9.07 16.90
CA THR A 191 -27.56 -8.41 16.63
C THR A 191 -26.38 -9.38 16.69
N SER A 192 -26.45 -10.42 17.53
CA SER A 192 -25.48 -11.52 17.61
C SER A 192 -25.46 -12.38 16.35
N SER A 193 -26.64 -12.66 15.78
CA SER A 193 -26.78 -13.42 14.53
C SER A 193 -26.29 -12.61 13.32
N THR A 194 -26.58 -11.31 13.30
CA THR A 194 -26.04 -10.35 12.33
C THR A 194 -24.52 -10.28 12.39
N GLY A 195 -23.94 -10.28 13.59
CA GLY A 195 -22.49 -10.31 13.80
C GLY A 195 -21.81 -11.56 13.20
N LEU A 196 -22.49 -12.71 13.20
CA LEU A 196 -21.94 -13.97 12.65
C LEU A 196 -21.75 -13.93 11.12
N VAL A 197 -22.46 -13.07 10.39
CA VAL A 197 -22.27 -12.91 8.94
C VAL A 197 -20.87 -12.41 8.59
N PHE A 198 -20.21 -11.69 9.50
CA PHE A 198 -18.82 -11.28 9.32
C PHE A 198 -17.82 -12.45 9.35
N LEU A 199 -18.25 -13.67 9.71
CA LEU A 199 -17.43 -14.86 9.48
C LEU A 199 -17.21 -15.10 7.98
N ALA A 200 -18.16 -14.75 7.12
CA ALA A 200 -17.98 -14.79 5.67
C ALA A 200 -16.97 -13.73 5.20
N ALA A 201 -16.92 -12.56 5.84
CA ALA A 201 -15.88 -11.56 5.63
C ALA A 201 -14.48 -12.11 5.98
N LEU A 202 -14.36 -12.94 7.02
CA LEU A 202 -13.10 -13.59 7.38
C LEU A 202 -12.61 -14.53 6.28
N ILE A 203 -13.51 -15.34 5.71
CA ILE A 203 -13.21 -16.21 4.56
C ILE A 203 -12.78 -15.35 3.36
N GLY A 204 -13.51 -14.26 3.09
CA GLY A 204 -13.16 -13.28 2.07
C GLY A 204 -11.75 -12.71 2.25
N ASN A 205 -11.37 -12.36 3.48
CA ASN A 205 -10.04 -11.86 3.80
C ASN A 205 -8.93 -12.89 3.50
N PHE A 206 -9.14 -14.18 3.80
CA PHE A 206 -8.20 -15.23 3.43
C PHE A 206 -8.05 -15.37 1.91
N VAL A 207 -9.14 -15.27 1.16
CA VAL A 207 -9.12 -15.29 -0.31
C VAL A 207 -8.35 -14.09 -0.85
N GLY A 208 -8.62 -12.89 -0.34
CA GLY A 208 -7.93 -11.67 -0.75
C GLY A 208 -6.42 -11.69 -0.42
N TRP A 209 -6.04 -12.24 0.73
CA TRP A 209 -4.63 -12.46 1.07
C TRP A 209 -3.95 -13.44 0.11
N LEU A 210 -4.60 -14.55 -0.22
CA LEU A 210 -4.08 -15.51 -1.20
C LEU A 210 -3.87 -14.83 -2.56
N THR A 211 -4.79 -13.98 -3.00
CA THR A 211 -4.63 -13.17 -4.22
C THR A 211 -3.43 -12.21 -4.12
N GLY A 212 -3.19 -11.62 -2.96
CA GLY A 212 -1.99 -10.80 -2.70
C GLY A 212 -0.68 -11.58 -2.85
N VAL A 213 -0.61 -12.79 -2.28
CA VAL A 213 0.56 -13.67 -2.42
C VAL A 213 0.75 -14.12 -3.87
N LEU A 214 -0.34 -14.47 -4.57
CA LEU A 214 -0.31 -14.79 -5.99
C LEU A 214 0.18 -13.61 -6.84
N SER A 215 -0.11 -12.37 -6.42
CA SER A 215 0.37 -11.17 -7.09
C SER A 215 1.89 -11.08 -7.13
N ASP A 216 2.56 -11.33 -6.00
CA ASP A 216 4.02 -11.35 -5.95
C ASP A 216 4.61 -12.46 -6.83
N GLN A 217 3.99 -13.64 -6.88
CA GLN A 217 4.43 -14.74 -7.73
C GLN A 217 4.30 -14.42 -9.23
N ILE A 218 3.20 -13.77 -9.63
CA ILE A 218 2.95 -13.35 -11.01
C ILE A 218 4.00 -12.32 -11.44
N VAL A 219 4.33 -11.35 -10.58
CA VAL A 219 5.37 -10.35 -10.86
C VAL A 219 6.73 -11.01 -11.07
N ILE A 220 7.13 -11.96 -10.22
CA ILE A 220 8.40 -12.70 -10.39
C ILE A 220 8.40 -13.49 -11.70
N ARG A 221 7.28 -14.14 -12.04
CA ARG A 221 7.16 -14.92 -13.27
C ARG A 221 7.23 -14.05 -14.52
N LEU A 222 6.59 -12.88 -14.50
CA LEU A 222 6.64 -11.91 -15.61
C LEU A 222 8.02 -11.26 -15.73
N SER A 223 8.65 -10.91 -14.62
CA SER A 223 10.00 -10.33 -14.61
C SER A 223 11.04 -11.32 -15.17
N ARG A 224 10.95 -12.61 -14.83
CA ARG A 224 11.80 -13.66 -15.43
C ARG A 224 11.60 -13.80 -16.94
N ARG A 225 10.38 -13.59 -17.44
CA ARG A 225 10.07 -13.61 -18.88
C ARG A 225 10.53 -12.32 -19.59
N ASN A 226 10.64 -11.20 -18.88
CA ASN A 226 11.07 -9.91 -19.39
C ASN A 226 12.58 -9.67 -19.21
N GLY A 227 13.40 -10.72 -19.34
CA GLY A 227 14.86 -10.61 -19.23
C GLY A 227 15.39 -10.17 -17.85
N GLY A 228 14.58 -10.31 -16.79
CA GLY A 228 14.97 -9.92 -15.42
C GLY A 228 14.64 -8.48 -15.05
N VAL A 229 14.02 -7.70 -15.95
CA VAL A 229 13.56 -6.34 -15.64
C VAL A 229 12.24 -6.41 -14.87
N LYS A 230 12.18 -5.79 -13.69
CA LYS A 230 10.96 -5.68 -12.87
C LYS A 230 10.32 -4.31 -13.11
N GLU A 231 9.13 -4.31 -13.69
CA GLU A 231 8.32 -3.11 -13.84
C GLU A 231 7.16 -3.14 -12.84
N PRO A 232 6.81 -1.99 -12.21
CA PRO A 232 5.71 -1.92 -11.25
C PRO A 232 4.36 -2.29 -11.88
N GLU A 233 4.20 -2.02 -13.17
CA GLU A 233 3.01 -2.30 -13.96
C GLU A 233 2.67 -3.80 -14.03
N MET A 234 3.65 -4.70 -13.96
CA MET A 234 3.41 -6.16 -14.02
C MET A 234 2.43 -6.66 -12.93
N ARG A 235 2.33 -5.92 -11.81
CA ARG A 235 1.45 -6.25 -10.69
C ARG A 235 -0.03 -5.98 -11.00
N LEU A 236 -0.33 -5.00 -11.84
CA LEU A 236 -1.71 -4.58 -12.12
C LEU A 236 -2.53 -5.66 -12.83
N TRP A 237 -1.90 -6.64 -13.46
CA TRP A 237 -2.59 -7.84 -14.00
C TRP A 237 -3.39 -8.60 -12.93
N THR A 238 -2.96 -8.52 -11.66
CA THR A 238 -3.66 -9.20 -10.56
C THR A 238 -4.94 -8.48 -10.15
N LEU A 239 -5.13 -7.24 -10.60
CA LEU A 239 -6.37 -6.49 -10.44
C LEU A 239 -7.54 -7.16 -11.16
N CYS A 240 -7.29 -7.97 -12.20
CA CYS A 240 -8.32 -8.73 -12.90
C CYS A 240 -9.04 -9.73 -11.97
N PHE A 241 -8.35 -10.34 -11.00
CA PHE A 241 -9.00 -11.21 -10.01
C PHE A 241 -9.88 -10.39 -9.06
N SER A 242 -9.37 -9.23 -8.63
CA SER A 242 -10.12 -8.27 -7.81
C SER A 242 -11.40 -7.80 -8.53
N PHE A 243 -11.33 -7.55 -9.84
CA PHE A 243 -12.48 -7.15 -10.65
C PHE A 243 -13.61 -8.19 -10.60
N VAL A 244 -13.29 -9.49 -10.67
CA VAL A 244 -14.29 -10.56 -10.56
C VAL A 244 -14.92 -10.57 -9.16
N TYR A 245 -14.12 -10.43 -8.10
CA TYR A 245 -14.63 -10.37 -6.73
C TYR A 245 -15.54 -9.17 -6.49
N ALA A 246 -15.20 -7.99 -7.03
CA ALA A 246 -16.06 -6.81 -6.96
C ALA A 246 -17.37 -7.03 -7.71
N ALA A 247 -17.31 -7.49 -8.97
CA ALA A 247 -18.51 -7.65 -9.79
C ALA A 247 -19.51 -8.61 -9.14
N VAL A 248 -19.03 -9.75 -8.64
CA VAL A 248 -19.85 -10.75 -7.97
C VAL A 248 -20.33 -10.25 -6.60
N GLY A 249 -19.42 -9.67 -5.80
CA GLY A 249 -19.73 -9.22 -4.44
C GLY A 249 -20.80 -8.15 -4.39
N TYR A 250 -20.61 -7.04 -5.12
CA TYR A 250 -21.56 -5.93 -5.14
C TYR A 250 -22.93 -6.35 -5.70
N MET A 251 -22.95 -7.17 -6.76
CA MET A 251 -24.20 -7.59 -7.40
C MET A 251 -24.99 -8.57 -6.51
N MET A 252 -24.30 -9.57 -5.92
CA MET A 252 -24.96 -10.54 -5.04
C MET A 252 -25.43 -9.89 -3.74
N TYR A 253 -24.65 -8.98 -3.16
CA TYR A 253 -25.04 -8.29 -1.94
C TYR A 253 -26.25 -7.37 -2.18
N GLY A 254 -26.19 -6.54 -3.23
CA GLY A 254 -27.26 -5.58 -3.54
C GLY A 254 -28.60 -6.22 -3.90
N TRP A 255 -28.60 -7.11 -4.90
CA TRP A 255 -29.84 -7.77 -5.32
C TRP A 255 -30.30 -8.84 -4.34
N GLY A 256 -29.37 -9.49 -3.63
CA GLY A 256 -29.69 -10.42 -2.55
C GLY A 256 -30.44 -9.74 -1.41
N ALA A 257 -30.03 -8.53 -1.04
CA ALA A 257 -30.74 -7.69 -0.08
C ALA A 257 -32.12 -7.24 -0.61
N GLN A 258 -32.19 -6.72 -1.84
CA GLN A 258 -33.43 -6.22 -2.43
C GLN A 258 -34.52 -7.29 -2.60
N THR A 259 -34.14 -8.51 -2.99
CA THR A 259 -35.08 -9.61 -3.26
C THR A 259 -35.42 -10.42 -2.02
N GLY A 260 -34.75 -10.17 -0.88
CA GLY A 260 -34.92 -11.00 0.31
C GLY A 260 -34.49 -12.45 0.08
N ALA A 261 -33.37 -12.66 -0.63
CA ALA A 261 -32.89 -13.99 -0.99
C ALA A 261 -32.48 -14.84 0.23
N HIS A 262 -31.93 -16.03 0.03
CA HIS A 262 -31.36 -16.76 1.17
C HIS A 262 -30.16 -16.00 1.76
N TRP A 263 -30.03 -15.97 3.09
CA TRP A 263 -28.97 -15.23 3.81
C TRP A 263 -27.54 -15.56 3.31
N MET A 264 -27.33 -16.76 2.79
CA MET A 264 -26.06 -17.18 2.19
C MET A 264 -25.64 -16.31 1.01
N THR A 265 -26.59 -15.76 0.23
CA THR A 265 -26.29 -14.86 -0.89
C THR A 265 -25.67 -13.57 -0.38
N ILE A 266 -26.20 -13.02 0.72
CA ILE A 266 -25.66 -11.82 1.38
C ILE A 266 -24.29 -12.13 1.98
N ALA A 267 -24.16 -13.24 2.72
CA ALA A 267 -22.90 -13.67 3.31
C ALA A 267 -21.80 -13.87 2.25
N PHE A 268 -22.11 -14.55 1.15
CA PHE A 268 -21.18 -14.73 0.03
C PHE A 268 -20.83 -13.41 -0.66
N GLY A 269 -21.82 -12.52 -0.85
CA GLY A 269 -21.62 -11.17 -1.37
C GLY A 269 -20.61 -10.37 -0.53
N VAL A 270 -20.80 -10.34 0.79
CA VAL A 270 -19.87 -9.69 1.73
C VAL A 270 -18.49 -10.34 1.67
N GLY A 271 -18.41 -11.67 1.65
CA GLY A 271 -17.14 -12.38 1.50
C GLY A 271 -16.38 -11.95 0.24
N CYS A 272 -17.06 -11.87 -0.90
CA CYS A 272 -16.46 -11.40 -2.16
C CYS A 272 -16.07 -9.91 -2.11
N MET A 273 -16.89 -9.05 -1.50
CA MET A 273 -16.57 -7.62 -1.32
C MET A 273 -15.32 -7.40 -0.46
N ILE A 274 -15.16 -8.20 0.59
CA ILE A 274 -13.98 -8.14 1.47
C ILE A 274 -12.75 -8.75 0.77
N ALA A 275 -12.92 -9.84 0.01
CA ALA A 275 -11.84 -10.38 -0.82
C ALA A 275 -11.31 -9.33 -1.81
N HIS A 276 -12.22 -8.64 -2.51
CA HIS A 276 -11.90 -7.52 -3.37
C HIS A 276 -11.15 -6.41 -2.64
N GLN A 277 -11.63 -5.99 -1.47
CA GLN A 277 -10.99 -4.94 -0.68
C GLN A 277 -9.52 -5.26 -0.39
N VAL A 278 -9.28 -6.46 0.15
CA VAL A 278 -7.95 -6.87 0.61
C VAL A 278 -6.99 -6.98 -0.57
N SER A 279 -7.43 -7.55 -1.70
CA SER A 279 -6.62 -7.62 -2.91
C SER A 279 -6.33 -6.25 -3.49
N ALA A 280 -7.36 -5.41 -3.68
CA ALA A 280 -7.23 -4.08 -4.28
C ALA A 280 -6.30 -3.17 -3.47
N CYS A 281 -6.49 -3.11 -2.15
CA CYS A 281 -5.68 -2.27 -1.27
C CYS A 281 -4.23 -2.73 -1.22
N SER A 282 -3.99 -4.05 -1.14
CA SER A 282 -2.64 -4.61 -1.13
C SER A 282 -1.91 -4.29 -2.43
N ILE A 283 -2.57 -4.46 -3.58
CA ILE A 283 -2.01 -4.15 -4.91
C ILE A 283 -1.72 -2.65 -5.04
N ALA A 284 -2.64 -1.77 -4.61
CA ALA A 284 -2.46 -0.33 -4.68
C ALA A 284 -1.26 0.16 -3.84
N ILE A 285 -1.16 -0.28 -2.59
CA ILE A 285 -0.02 0.09 -1.71
C ILE A 285 1.30 -0.41 -2.31
N THR A 286 1.36 -1.67 -2.71
CA THR A 286 2.59 -2.25 -3.27
C THR A 286 2.99 -1.62 -4.60
N TYR A 287 2.03 -1.36 -5.50
CA TYR A 287 2.26 -0.64 -6.75
C TYR A 287 2.84 0.76 -6.49
N ALA A 288 2.21 1.51 -5.58
CA ALA A 288 2.69 2.85 -5.24
C ALA A 288 4.14 2.78 -4.71
N LEU A 289 4.43 1.89 -3.77
CA LEU A 289 5.76 1.73 -3.18
C LEU A 289 6.82 1.32 -4.20
N GLU A 290 6.43 0.61 -5.27
CA GLU A 290 7.31 0.21 -6.36
C GLU A 290 7.55 1.36 -7.36
N CYS A 291 6.59 2.26 -7.59
CA CYS A 291 6.76 3.45 -8.45
C CYS A 291 7.73 4.48 -7.86
N PHE A 292 7.73 4.66 -6.53
CA PHE A 292 8.56 5.67 -5.85
C PHE A 292 9.42 5.04 -4.73
N PRO A 293 10.49 4.30 -5.08
CA PRO A 293 11.37 3.70 -4.09
C PRO A 293 12.06 4.79 -3.27
N GLY A 294 11.99 4.68 -1.94
CA GLY A 294 12.67 5.59 -1.00
C GLY A 294 11.77 6.62 -0.31
N ILE A 295 10.55 6.85 -0.81
CA ILE A 295 9.59 7.84 -0.28
C ILE A 295 8.29 7.15 0.21
N GLY A 296 8.43 5.93 0.76
CA GLY A 296 7.28 5.07 1.06
C GLY A 296 6.36 5.61 2.16
N GLY A 297 6.90 6.35 3.13
CA GLY A 297 6.10 6.90 4.23
C GLY A 297 5.15 7.99 3.74
N GLU A 298 5.66 8.96 2.99
CA GLU A 298 4.87 10.05 2.42
C GLU A 298 3.82 9.53 1.42
N LEU A 299 4.13 8.43 0.74
CA LEU A 299 3.22 7.81 -0.22
C LEU A 299 1.99 7.16 0.44
N VAL A 300 2.20 6.43 1.54
CA VAL A 300 1.09 5.84 2.32
C VAL A 300 0.17 6.95 2.86
N VAL A 301 0.73 8.10 3.22
CA VAL A 301 -0.07 9.28 3.62
C VAL A 301 -0.95 9.77 2.47
N VAL A 302 -0.41 9.86 1.24
CA VAL A 302 -1.21 10.27 0.07
C VAL A 302 -2.35 9.28 -0.19
N LEU A 303 -2.08 7.96 -0.15
CA LEU A 303 -3.11 6.94 -0.27
C LEU A 303 -4.20 7.08 0.80
N ALA A 304 -3.81 7.34 2.05
CA ALA A 304 -4.73 7.54 3.16
C ALA A 304 -5.60 8.81 2.99
N ILE A 305 -5.03 9.91 2.47
CA ILE A 305 -5.78 11.14 2.18
C ILE A 305 -6.81 10.88 1.08
N CYS A 306 -6.40 10.26 -0.04
CA CYS A 306 -7.32 9.89 -1.12
C CYS A 306 -8.48 9.02 -0.60
N SER A 307 -8.13 7.99 0.20
CA SER A 307 -9.11 7.11 0.83
C SER A 307 -10.07 7.87 1.71
N SER A 308 -9.57 8.73 2.60
CA SER A 308 -10.40 9.44 3.57
C SER A 308 -11.39 10.38 2.89
N CYS A 309 -10.96 11.12 1.86
CA CYS A 309 -11.84 12.02 1.11
C CYS A 309 -12.99 11.28 0.41
N ILE A 310 -12.67 10.19 -0.31
CA ILE A 310 -13.68 9.42 -1.04
C ILE A 310 -14.59 8.67 -0.07
N ASN A 311 -14.02 8.01 0.93
CA ASN A 311 -14.77 7.25 1.93
C ASN A 311 -15.69 8.13 2.77
N PHE A 312 -15.28 9.36 3.07
CA PHE A 312 -16.14 10.33 3.74
C PHE A 312 -17.38 10.67 2.90
N ALA A 313 -17.17 10.99 1.62
CA ALA A 313 -18.26 11.29 0.69
C ALA A 313 -19.22 10.09 0.53
N ILE A 314 -18.66 8.88 0.44
CA ILE A 314 -19.45 7.64 0.33
C ILE A 314 -20.23 7.38 1.61
N SER A 315 -19.59 7.43 2.78
CA SER A 315 -20.26 7.15 4.06
C SER A 315 -21.46 8.09 4.28
N TYR A 316 -21.35 9.35 3.88
CA TYR A 316 -22.45 10.31 3.97
C TYR A 316 -23.58 10.06 2.96
N SER A 317 -23.27 9.49 1.79
CA SER A 317 -24.25 9.27 0.70
C SER A 317 -24.94 7.91 0.72
N VAL A 318 -24.35 6.90 1.38
CA VAL A 318 -24.87 5.52 1.37
C VAL A 318 -26.27 5.41 1.96
N GLN A 319 -26.50 5.90 3.19
CA GLN A 319 -27.82 5.82 3.83
C GLN A 319 -28.92 6.54 3.03
N PRO A 320 -28.81 7.85 2.72
CA PRO A 320 -29.88 8.54 2.01
C PRO A 320 -30.12 7.98 0.60
N PHE A 321 -29.10 7.43 -0.04
CA PHE A 321 -29.26 6.80 -1.34
C PHE A 321 -29.96 5.43 -1.25
N THR A 322 -29.66 4.66 -0.20
CA THR A 322 -30.33 3.38 0.09
C THR A 322 -31.81 3.59 0.39
N GLU A 323 -32.16 4.59 1.19
CA GLU A 323 -33.54 4.95 1.50
C GLU A 323 -34.33 5.39 0.25
N ALA A 324 -33.68 6.09 -0.70
CA ALA A 324 -34.33 6.62 -1.89
C ALA A 324 -34.46 5.62 -3.05
N ALA A 325 -33.41 4.81 -3.30
CA ALA A 325 -33.32 3.93 -4.45
C ALA A 325 -33.46 2.43 -4.10
N GLY A 326 -33.41 2.09 -2.82
CA GLY A 326 -33.32 0.71 -2.35
C GLY A 326 -31.90 0.14 -2.46
N TYR A 327 -31.69 -1.00 -1.79
CA TYR A 327 -30.39 -1.67 -1.75
C TYR A 327 -29.91 -2.05 -3.16
N GLY A 328 -30.77 -2.65 -3.98
CA GLY A 328 -30.39 -3.18 -5.30
C GLY A 328 -29.72 -2.12 -6.20
N TYR A 329 -30.39 -0.99 -6.40
CA TYR A 329 -29.88 0.10 -7.22
C TYR A 329 -28.68 0.82 -6.60
N THR A 330 -28.62 0.89 -5.27
CA THR A 330 -27.49 1.48 -4.54
C THR A 330 -26.19 0.74 -4.82
N PHE A 331 -26.20 -0.60 -4.69
CA PHE A 331 -25.02 -1.41 -4.99
C PHE A 331 -24.77 -1.55 -6.50
N LEU A 332 -25.79 -1.43 -7.34
CA LEU A 332 -25.64 -1.33 -8.80
C LEU A 332 -24.97 -0.02 -9.22
N PHE A 333 -24.99 1.04 -8.41
CA PHE A 333 -24.22 2.26 -8.67
C PHE A 333 -22.78 2.12 -8.16
N PHE A 334 -22.59 1.68 -6.91
CA PHE A 334 -21.25 1.55 -6.33
C PHE A 334 -20.39 0.49 -7.03
N GLY A 335 -20.97 -0.66 -7.40
CA GLY A 335 -20.25 -1.75 -8.07
C GLY A 335 -19.54 -1.29 -9.36
N PRO A 336 -20.26 -0.76 -10.36
CA PRO A 336 -19.67 -0.19 -11.57
C PRO A 336 -18.68 0.94 -11.32
N CYS A 337 -18.86 1.81 -10.32
CA CYS A 337 -17.86 2.83 -9.97
C CYS A 337 -16.52 2.19 -9.56
N VAL A 338 -16.57 1.14 -8.75
CA VAL A 338 -15.40 0.36 -8.36
C VAL A 338 -14.79 -0.34 -9.58
N LEU A 339 -15.60 -1.03 -10.38
CA LEU A 339 -15.14 -1.71 -11.59
C LEU A 339 -14.51 -0.75 -12.61
N TYR A 340 -15.07 0.45 -12.77
CA TYR A 340 -14.54 1.48 -13.66
C TYR A 340 -13.18 1.98 -13.18
N SER A 341 -12.99 2.17 -11.88
CA SER A 341 -11.68 2.56 -11.34
C SER A 341 -10.60 1.51 -11.59
N MET A 342 -10.97 0.23 -11.53
CA MET A 342 -10.06 -0.87 -11.84
C MET A 342 -9.75 -0.95 -13.32
N LEU A 343 -10.75 -0.75 -14.17
CA LEU A 343 -10.57 -0.75 -15.62
C LEU A 343 -9.74 0.44 -16.07
N TYR A 344 -9.94 1.61 -15.48
CA TYR A 344 -9.13 2.80 -15.76
C TYR A 344 -7.65 2.56 -15.44
N ALA A 345 -7.36 1.86 -14.35
CA ALA A 345 -6.00 1.45 -13.99
C ALA A 345 -5.40 0.46 -15.00
N LEU A 346 -6.18 -0.53 -15.44
CA LEU A 346 -5.77 -1.46 -16.50
C LEU A 346 -5.58 -0.75 -17.86
N CYS A 347 -6.34 0.31 -18.15
CA CYS A 347 -6.17 1.12 -19.34
C CYS A 347 -4.96 2.07 -19.25
N SER A 348 -4.68 2.66 -18.09
CA SER A 348 -3.48 3.49 -17.90
C SER A 348 -2.20 2.69 -18.12
N MET A 349 -2.23 1.38 -17.85
CA MET A 349 -1.15 0.45 -18.21
C MET A 349 -0.89 0.38 -19.71
N LEU A 350 -1.95 0.28 -20.52
CA LEU A 350 -1.83 0.22 -21.98
C LEU A 350 -1.25 1.53 -22.53
N TYR A 351 -1.62 2.66 -21.94
CA TYR A 351 -1.05 3.96 -22.28
C TYR A 351 0.41 4.09 -21.84
N ALA A 352 0.79 3.61 -20.65
CA ALA A 352 2.17 3.61 -20.18
C ALA A 352 3.08 2.68 -21.00
N LEU A 353 2.58 1.49 -21.36
CA LEU A 353 3.27 0.55 -22.24
C LEU A 353 3.45 1.15 -23.65
N CYS A 354 2.41 1.82 -24.16
CA CYS A 354 2.43 2.51 -25.46
C CYS A 354 3.34 3.75 -25.43
N SER A 355 3.36 4.52 -24.34
CA SER A 355 4.26 5.68 -24.20
C SER A 355 5.72 5.25 -24.02
N MET A 356 5.97 4.13 -23.34
CA MET A 356 7.30 3.52 -23.23
C MET A 356 7.78 3.00 -24.58
N LEU A 357 6.92 2.34 -25.37
CA LEU A 357 7.21 1.97 -26.75
C LEU A 357 7.49 3.20 -27.62
N TYR A 358 6.73 4.29 -27.44
CA TYR A 358 6.99 5.56 -28.12
C TYR A 358 8.31 6.21 -27.70
N ALA A 359 8.66 6.16 -26.41
CA ALA A 359 9.92 6.68 -25.89
C ALA A 359 11.12 5.84 -26.37
N LEU A 360 11.00 4.51 -26.39
CA LEU A 360 12.01 3.61 -26.96
C LEU A 360 12.17 3.85 -28.47
N CYS A 361 11.05 4.01 -29.19
CA CYS A 361 11.08 4.30 -30.62
C CYS A 361 11.67 5.69 -30.91
N SER A 362 11.40 6.69 -30.06
CA SER A 362 11.97 8.04 -30.13
C SER A 362 13.47 8.04 -29.79
N MET A 363 13.90 7.26 -28.79
CA MET A 363 15.32 7.09 -28.44
C MET A 363 16.09 6.36 -29.54
N LEU A 364 15.51 5.32 -30.14
CA LEU A 364 16.07 4.62 -31.30
C LEU A 364 16.17 5.55 -32.53
N TYR A 365 15.16 6.41 -32.75
CA TYR A 365 15.19 7.41 -33.82
C TYR A 365 16.26 8.47 -33.59
N ALA A 366 16.44 8.92 -32.34
CA ALA A 366 17.50 9.86 -31.97
C ALA A 366 18.91 9.24 -32.13
N LEU A 367 19.08 7.96 -31.78
CA LEU A 367 20.33 7.20 -32.01
C LEU A 367 20.62 7.02 -33.49
N CYS A 368 19.59 6.74 -34.30
CA CYS A 368 19.72 6.59 -35.75
C CYS A 368 19.94 7.92 -36.49
N SER A 369 19.60 9.05 -35.85
CA SER A 369 19.86 10.41 -36.35
C SER A 369 21.26 10.92 -36.02
N MET A 370 22.00 10.26 -35.11
CA MET A 370 23.35 10.65 -34.68
C MET A 370 24.46 9.81 -35.34
N LEU A 371 24.09 8.74 -36.04
CA LEU A 371 24.93 7.96 -36.97
C LEU A 371 24.72 8.47 -38.39
#